data_AF-A0AAV8ZJW2-F1
#
_entry.id   AF-A0AAV8ZJW2-F1
#
_cell.length_a   1.000
_cell.length_b   1.000
_cell.length_c   1.000
_cell.angle_alpha   90.00
_cell.angle_beta   90.00
_cell.angle_gamma   90.00
#
_symmetry.space_group_name_H-M   'P 1'
#
loop_
_entity.id
_entity.type
_entity.pdbx_description
1 polymer ?
#
loop_
_entity_poly.entity_id
_entity_poly.type
_entity_poly.pdbx_seq_one_letter_code
_entity_poly.pdbx_strand_id
1 'polypeptide(L)'
;MRLLLSGKLHNKLGFVEDGHDIDFENRQRLANHVEELKELCNIVKRRLASSYEQSANRYNLRRRPLSLSVDQVVWKKNYTLSDGPNWYASKLAPKFIKCKVGKKISSNVYQLKDIRSGRSLGNWHVKDIKIE
;
A
#
# COMPACT_ATOMS: atom_id res chain seq x y z
N MET A 1 28.51 0.82 -6.70
CA MET A 1 27.53 0.52 -5.62
C MET A 1 28.33 0.35 -4.33
N ARG A 2 28.20 1.27 -3.36
CA ARG A 2 29.07 1.33 -2.16
C ARG A 2 28.46 0.46 -1.07
N LEU A 3 29.01 -0.72 -0.82
CA LEU A 3 28.61 -1.58 0.30
C LEU A 3 29.19 -0.99 1.59
N LEU A 4 28.35 -0.39 2.42
CA LEU A 4 28.71 0.02 3.78
C LEU A 4 28.82 -1.23 4.64
N LEU A 5 30.01 -1.83 4.70
CA LEU A 5 30.36 -2.79 5.74
C LEU A 5 30.35 -2.05 7.08
N SER A 6 29.35 -2.34 7.90
CA SER A 6 29.20 -1.83 9.25
C SER A 6 30.50 -2.12 10.04
N GLY A 7 31.16 -1.05 10.51
CA GLY A 7 32.43 -1.07 11.24
C GLY A 7 32.40 -1.75 12.62
N LYS A 8 31.43 -2.64 12.89
CA LYS A 8 31.30 -3.38 14.14
C LYS A 8 32.04 -4.73 14.15
N LEU A 9 32.67 -5.15 13.05
CA LEU A 9 33.41 -6.41 12.96
C LEU A 9 34.92 -6.29 13.19
N HIS A 10 35.49 -5.09 13.29
CA HIS A 10 36.92 -4.92 13.56
C HIS A 10 37.29 -5.00 15.05
N ASN A 11 36.32 -4.93 15.97
CA ASN A 11 36.63 -4.85 17.40
C ASN A 11 36.85 -6.22 18.08
N LYS A 12 37.06 -7.29 17.31
CA LYS A 12 37.31 -8.65 17.83
C LYS A 12 38.65 -9.26 17.40
N LEU A 13 39.44 -8.56 16.59
CA LEU A 13 40.84 -8.89 16.35
C LEU A 13 41.67 -7.88 17.15
N GLY A 14 42.30 -8.37 18.22
CA GLY A 14 43.13 -7.58 19.11
C GLY A 14 44.23 -6.83 18.37
N PHE A 15 44.66 -5.74 18.99
CA PHE A 15 45.86 -4.99 18.61
C PHE A 15 47.03 -5.94 18.31
N VAL A 16 47.62 -5.80 17.13
CA VAL A 16 48.95 -6.31 16.82
C VAL A 16 49.73 -5.15 16.20
N GLU A 17 50.74 -4.66 16.94
CA GLU A 17 51.78 -3.78 16.38
C GLU A 17 52.82 -4.62 15.63
N ASP A 18 53.35 -4.00 14.58
CA ASP A 18 54.57 -4.28 13.81
C ASP A 18 54.73 -5.63 13.08
N GLY A 19 54.69 -5.54 11.75
CA GLY A 19 55.04 -6.61 10.79
C GLY A 19 53.86 -7.01 9.90
N HIS A 20 53.70 -6.35 8.75
CA HIS A 20 52.63 -6.67 7.79
C HIS A 20 52.92 -7.96 7.01
N ASP A 21 52.75 -9.12 7.66
CA ASP A 21 52.32 -10.31 6.95
C ASP A 21 50.82 -10.16 6.65
N ILE A 22 50.47 -10.14 5.37
CA ILE A 22 49.08 -10.12 4.94
C ILE A 22 48.49 -11.49 5.29
N ASP A 23 47.74 -11.56 6.39
CA ASP A 23 47.04 -12.79 6.78
C ASP A 23 45.90 -13.10 5.79
N PHE A 24 46.23 -13.91 4.78
CA PHE A 24 45.29 -14.33 3.73
C PHE A 24 44.19 -15.24 4.25
N GLU A 25 44.39 -15.99 5.34
CA GLU A 25 43.38 -16.87 5.91
C GLU A 25 42.22 -16.08 6.51
N ASN A 26 42.51 -15.01 7.24
CA ASN A 26 41.48 -14.14 7.80
C ASN A 26 40.67 -13.42 6.70
N ARG A 27 41.30 -13.04 5.59
CA ARG A 27 40.59 -12.52 4.41
C ARG A 27 39.68 -13.56 3.76
N GLN A 28 40.15 -14.81 3.62
CA GLN A 28 39.35 -15.88 3.03
C GLN A 28 38.14 -16.24 3.91
N ARG A 29 38.32 -16.30 5.24
CA ARG A 29 37.22 -16.52 6.19
C ARG A 29 36.18 -15.41 6.13
N LEU A 30 36.62 -14.16 6.06
CA LEU A 30 35.71 -13.02 5.90
C LEU A 30 34.96 -13.07 4.56
N ALA A 31 35.64 -13.40 3.46
CA ALA A 31 35.03 -13.54 2.15
C ALA A 31 33.95 -14.63 2.16
N ASN A 32 34.25 -15.79 2.74
CA ASN A 32 33.31 -16.90 2.89
C ASN A 32 32.09 -16.49 3.74
N HIS A 33 32.32 -15.85 4.88
CA HIS A 33 31.23 -15.38 5.76
C HIS A 33 30.33 -14.34 5.08
N VAL A 34 30.91 -13.42 4.30
CA VAL A 34 30.14 -12.45 3.51
C VAL A 34 29.30 -13.17 2.45
N GLU A 35 29.81 -14.23 1.84
CA GLU A 35 29.07 -15.01 0.86
C GLU A 35 27.90 -15.77 1.50
N GLU A 36 28.12 -16.43 2.64
CA GLU A 36 27.05 -17.05 3.44
C GLU A 36 25.95 -16.05 3.82
N LEU A 37 26.33 -14.83 4.23
CA LEU A 37 25.37 -13.77 4.56
C LEU A 37 24.56 -13.30 3.34
N LYS A 38 25.18 -13.21 2.15
CA LYS A 38 24.47 -12.90 0.91
C LYS A 38 23.48 -13.99 0.57
N GLU A 39 23.88 -15.26 0.66
CA GLU A 39 23.00 -16.40 0.42
C GLU A 39 21.81 -16.39 1.38
N LEU A 40 22.06 -16.17 2.67
CA LEU A 40 21.01 -16.04 3.68
C LEU A 40 20.06 -14.88 3.36
N CYS A 41 20.60 -13.72 2.99
CA CYS A 41 19.79 -12.57 2.58
C CYS A 41 18.90 -12.90 1.36
N ASN A 42 19.44 -13.63 0.38
CA ASN A 42 18.71 -14.07 -0.80
C ASN A 42 17.59 -15.07 -0.45
N ILE A 43 17.84 -15.98 0.50
CA ILE A 43 16.81 -16.90 1.02
C ILE A 43 15.68 -16.10 1.70
N VAL A 44 16.03 -15.15 2.57
CA VAL A 44 15.04 -14.30 3.26
C VAL A 44 14.20 -13.51 2.26
N LYS A 45 14.83 -12.87 1.27
CA LYS A 45 14.13 -12.14 0.20
C LYS A 45 13.13 -13.02 -0.56
N ARG A 46 13.54 -14.24 -0.94
CA ARG A 46 12.65 -15.20 -1.62
C ARG A 46 11.46 -15.60 -0.75
N ARG A 47 11.69 -15.88 0.53
CA ARG A 47 10.62 -16.24 1.48
C ARG A 47 9.64 -15.09 1.67
N LEU A 48 10.13 -13.85 1.81
CA LEU A 48 9.30 -12.66 1.91
C LEU A 48 8.45 -12.46 0.65
N ALA A 49 9.04 -12.60 -0.54
CA ALA A 49 8.32 -12.49 -1.80
C ALA A 49 7.20 -13.53 -1.92
N SER A 50 7.50 -14.80 -1.63
CA SER A 50 6.52 -15.89 -1.65
C SER A 50 5.40 -15.68 -0.64
N SER A 51 5.72 -15.25 0.59
CA SER A 51 4.74 -14.94 1.62
C SER A 51 3.84 -13.76 1.22
N TYR A 52 4.42 -12.71 0.62
CA TYR A 52 3.69 -11.58 0.08
C TYR A 52 2.72 -12.03 -1.01
N GLU A 53 3.17 -12.83 -1.98
CA GLU A 53 2.34 -13.31 -3.08
C GLU A 53 1.14 -14.14 -2.59
N GLN A 54 1.37 -15.09 -1.69
CA GLN A 54 0.31 -15.92 -1.09
C GLN A 54 -0.72 -15.06 -0.32
N SER A 55 -0.23 -14.07 0.42
CA SER A 55 -1.09 -13.16 1.18
C SER A 55 -1.86 -12.24 0.24
N ALA A 56 -1.18 -11.65 -0.75
CA ALA A 56 -1.78 -10.78 -1.76
C ALA A 56 -2.89 -11.50 -2.52
N ASN A 57 -2.69 -12.76 -2.92
CA ASN A 57 -3.72 -13.54 -3.59
C ASN A 57 -4.98 -13.66 -2.72
N ARG A 58 -4.83 -14.04 -1.44
CA ARG A 58 -5.96 -14.18 -0.50
C ARG A 58 -6.65 -12.84 -0.23
N TYR A 59 -5.91 -11.77 0.03
CA TYR A 59 -6.46 -10.45 0.33
C TYR A 59 -7.10 -9.79 -0.91
N ASN A 60 -6.53 -9.96 -2.09
CA ASN A 60 -7.04 -9.36 -3.33
C ASN A 60 -8.17 -10.16 -3.97
N LEU A 61 -8.37 -11.44 -3.64
CA LEU A 61 -9.37 -12.32 -4.28
C LEU A 61 -10.78 -11.72 -4.33
N ARG A 62 -11.18 -10.98 -3.30
CA ARG A 62 -12.51 -10.34 -3.19
C ARG A 62 -12.48 -8.83 -3.39
N ARG A 63 -11.35 -8.29 -3.84
CA ARG A 63 -11.22 -6.86 -4.10
C ARG A 63 -11.95 -6.53 -5.40
N ARG A 64 -12.88 -5.58 -5.34
CA ARG A 64 -13.55 -5.04 -6.53
C ARG A 64 -12.55 -4.19 -7.33
N PRO A 65 -12.20 -4.54 -8.58
CA PRO A 65 -11.34 -3.71 -9.42
C PRO A 65 -12.17 -2.55 -9.97
N LEU A 66 -12.41 -1.52 -9.15
CA LEU A 66 -13.11 -0.31 -9.56
C LEU A 66 -12.10 0.83 -9.77
N SER A 67 -11.91 1.25 -11.01
CA SER A 67 -11.21 2.48 -11.35
C SER A 67 -12.22 3.47 -11.94
N LEU A 68 -12.34 4.63 -11.33
CA LEU A 68 -13.22 5.69 -11.80
C LEU A 68 -12.39 6.85 -12.35
N SER A 69 -12.83 7.37 -13.50
CA SER A 69 -12.23 8.55 -14.11
C SER A 69 -12.83 9.82 -13.50
N VAL A 70 -12.04 10.90 -13.46
CA VAL A 70 -12.57 12.24 -13.14
C VAL A 70 -13.66 12.57 -14.16
N ASP A 71 -14.71 13.22 -13.69
CA ASP A 71 -15.90 13.58 -14.47
C ASP A 71 -16.79 12.41 -14.94
N GLN A 72 -16.52 11.18 -14.51
CA GLN A 72 -17.43 10.06 -14.75
C GLN A 72 -18.73 10.20 -13.93
N VAL A 73 -19.87 9.90 -14.55
CA VAL A 73 -21.18 9.82 -13.86
C VAL A 73 -21.29 8.48 -13.16
N VAL A 74 -21.63 8.53 -11.87
CA VAL A 74 -21.72 7.35 -11.00
C VAL A 74 -22.91 7.49 -10.05
N TRP A 75 -23.36 6.37 -9.51
CA TRP A 75 -24.41 6.31 -8.51
C TRP A 75 -23.79 6.19 -7.11
N LYS A 76 -24.13 7.11 -6.22
CA LYS A 76 -23.73 7.08 -4.81
C LYS A 76 -24.89 6.58 -3.96
N LYS A 77 -24.61 5.71 -2.99
CA LYS A 77 -25.60 5.28 -1.99
C LYS A 77 -26.05 6.46 -1.13
N ASN A 78 -27.36 6.58 -0.98
CA ASN A 78 -27.97 7.66 -0.23
C ASN A 78 -28.16 7.25 1.24
N TYR A 79 -27.78 8.15 2.15
CA TYR A 79 -28.01 8.00 3.59
C TYR A 79 -28.66 9.29 4.09
N THR A 80 -29.99 9.32 4.13
CA THR A 80 -30.78 10.47 4.58
C THR A 80 -31.56 10.12 5.85
N LEU A 81 -31.79 11.13 6.68
CA LEU A 81 -32.66 11.04 7.86
C LEU A 81 -34.08 11.45 7.47
N SER A 82 -35.08 10.89 8.14
CA SER A 82 -36.46 11.35 8.01
C SER A 82 -36.60 12.73 8.65
N ASP A 83 -37.42 13.57 8.05
CA ASP A 83 -37.67 14.93 8.50
C ASP A 83 -39.19 15.17 8.53
N GLY A 84 -39.76 15.15 9.73
CA GLY A 84 -41.19 15.27 9.96
C GLY A 84 -41.77 16.62 9.51
N PRO A 85 -41.17 17.76 9.91
CA PRO A 85 -41.58 19.09 9.44
C PRO A 85 -41.64 19.22 7.91
N ASN A 86 -40.70 18.59 7.20
CA ASN A 86 -40.65 18.60 5.74
C ASN A 86 -41.39 17.43 5.07
N TRP A 87 -42.20 16.68 5.83
CA TRP A 87 -42.96 15.52 5.36
C TRP A 87 -42.10 14.49 4.61
N TYR A 88 -40.82 14.35 5.01
CA TYR A 88 -39.83 13.54 4.33
C TYR A 88 -39.59 12.23 5.08
N ALA A 89 -39.95 11.11 4.46
CA ALA A 89 -39.67 9.78 4.98
C ALA A 89 -38.42 9.18 4.30
N SER A 90 -37.35 8.97 5.07
CA SER A 90 -36.11 8.32 4.58
C SER A 90 -36.36 6.93 3.99
N LYS A 91 -37.39 6.21 4.46
CA LYS A 91 -37.81 4.91 3.90
C LYS A 91 -38.27 4.98 2.45
N LEU A 92 -38.82 6.12 2.03
CA LEU A 92 -39.29 6.36 0.66
C LEU A 92 -38.24 7.11 -0.19
N ALA A 93 -37.09 7.44 0.40
CA ALA A 93 -36.03 8.13 -0.31
C ALA A 93 -35.36 7.22 -1.35
N PRO A 94 -34.88 7.78 -2.48
CA PRO A 94 -34.08 7.03 -3.44
C PRO A 94 -32.84 6.43 -2.77
N LYS A 95 -32.64 5.12 -2.98
CA LYS A 95 -31.51 4.37 -2.40
C LYS A 95 -30.15 4.80 -2.96
N PHE A 96 -30.12 5.26 -4.21
CA PHE A 96 -28.94 5.75 -4.89
C PHE A 96 -29.26 7.08 -5.60
N ILE A 97 -28.27 7.97 -5.65
CA ILE A 97 -28.35 9.28 -6.29
C ILE A 97 -27.23 9.39 -7.34
N LYS A 98 -27.55 9.92 -8.53
CA LYS A 98 -26.55 10.20 -9.56
C LYS A 98 -25.65 11.36 -9.13
N CYS A 99 -24.35 11.18 -9.30
CA CYS A 99 -23.33 12.17 -9.00
C CYS A 99 -22.17 12.04 -9.98
N LYS A 100 -21.22 12.98 -9.93
CA LYS A 100 -20.05 13.00 -10.81
C LYS A 100 -18.78 12.84 -9.97
N VAL A 101 -17.78 12.13 -10.49
CA VAL A 101 -16.49 12.02 -9.82
C VAL A 101 -15.75 13.35 -9.93
N GLY A 102 -15.41 13.96 -8.80
CA GLY A 102 -14.65 15.21 -8.76
C GLY A 102 -13.15 14.97 -8.77
N LYS A 103 -12.65 14.11 -7.88
CA LYS A 103 -11.22 13.80 -7.75
C LYS A 103 -11.00 12.40 -7.20
N LYS A 104 -9.93 11.74 -7.63
CA LYS A 104 -9.42 10.52 -7.00
C LYS A 104 -8.53 10.88 -5.81
N ILE A 105 -8.94 10.46 -4.60
CA ILE A 105 -8.17 10.71 -3.37
C ILE A 105 -7.24 9.53 -3.10
N SER A 106 -7.76 8.30 -3.20
CA SER A 106 -6.99 7.07 -3.06
C SER A 106 -7.58 5.97 -3.96
N SER A 107 -6.98 4.79 -3.94
CA SER A 107 -7.47 3.62 -4.69
C SER A 107 -8.93 3.26 -4.34
N ASN A 108 -9.37 3.53 -3.11
CA ASN A 108 -10.70 3.15 -2.62
C ASN A 108 -11.59 4.34 -2.26
N VAL A 109 -11.09 5.57 -2.35
CA VAL A 109 -11.82 6.78 -1.93
C VAL A 109 -11.81 7.81 -3.05
N TYR A 110 -13.00 8.27 -3.42
CA TYR A 110 -13.22 9.28 -4.44
C TYR A 110 -14.02 10.45 -3.84
N GLN A 111 -13.63 11.67 -4.21
CA GLN A 111 -14.43 12.83 -3.93
C GLN A 111 -15.52 12.92 -5.01
N LEU A 112 -16.77 13.04 -4.57
CA LEU A 112 -17.91 13.15 -5.46
C LEU A 112 -18.44 14.58 -5.46
N LYS A 113 -19.02 14.99 -6.58
CA LYS A 113 -19.70 16.27 -6.74
C LYS A 113 -21.10 16.05 -7.27
N ASP A 114 -22.02 16.91 -6.85
CA ASP A 114 -23.36 16.94 -7.40
C ASP A 114 -23.31 17.35 -8.88
N ILE A 115 -24.16 16.75 -9.71
CA ILE A 115 -24.21 17.01 -11.15
C ILE A 115 -24.79 18.40 -11.42
N ARG A 116 -25.79 18.83 -10.64
CA ARG A 116 -26.50 20.09 -10.89
C ARG A 116 -25.81 21.28 -10.24
N SER A 117 -25.54 21.19 -8.94
CA SER A 117 -24.96 22.31 -8.19
C SER A 117 -23.43 22.39 -8.28
N GLY A 118 -22.75 21.32 -8.74
CA GLY A 118 -21.30 21.22 -8.73
C GLY A 118 -20.68 21.15 -7.33
N ARG A 119 -21.50 21.15 -6.27
CA ARG A 119 -21.03 21.12 -4.88
C ARG A 119 -20.38 19.78 -4.56
N SER A 120 -19.33 19.83 -3.76
CA SER A 120 -18.68 18.62 -3.22
C SER A 120 -19.64 17.87 -2.29
N LEU A 121 -19.90 16.60 -2.61
CA LEU A 121 -20.65 15.67 -1.77
C LEU A 121 -19.76 14.94 -0.74
N GLY A 122 -18.49 15.34 -0.66
CA GLY A 122 -17.48 14.76 0.23
C GLY A 122 -16.76 13.54 -0.35
N ASN A 123 -16.06 12.83 0.52
CA ASN A 123 -15.24 11.66 0.18
C ASN A 123 -16.03 10.37 0.40
N TRP A 124 -16.07 9.51 -0.61
CA TRP A 124 -16.87 8.29 -0.64
C TRP A 124 -16.02 7.07 -0.95
N HIS A 125 -16.30 5.99 -0.22
CA HIS A 125 -15.65 4.70 -0.44
C HIS A 125 -16.25 4.00 -1.67
N VAL A 126 -15.40 3.33 -2.47
CA VAL A 126 -15.76 2.54 -3.66
C VAL A 126 -16.91 1.55 -3.43
N LYS A 127 -17.07 1.07 -2.19
CA LYS A 127 -18.16 0.14 -1.80
C LYS A 127 -19.56 0.78 -1.93
N ASP A 128 -19.67 2.07 -1.70
CA ASP A 128 -20.92 2.83 -1.72
C ASP A 128 -21.18 3.50 -3.08
N ILE A 129 -20.32 3.22 -4.07
CA ILE A 129 -20.40 3.74 -5.43
C ILE A 129 -20.74 2.60 -6.40
N LYS A 130 -21.69 2.85 -7.30
CA LYS A 130 -22.02 1.98 -8.43
C LYS A 130 -21.74 2.71 -9.73
N ILE A 131 -21.20 1.97 -10.70
CA ILE A 131 -21.10 2.46 -12.08
C ILE A 131 -22.49 2.33 -12.69
N GLU A 132 -22.84 3.26 -13.58
CA GLU A 132 -24.04 3.17 -14.43
C GLU A 132 -23.94 2.03 -15.44
#